data_AF-A0A518LKJ2-F1
#
_entry.id   AF-A0A518LKJ2-F1
#
_cell.length_a   1.000
_cell.length_b   1.000
_cell.length_c   1.000
_cell.angle_alpha   90.00
_cell.angle_beta   90.00
_cell.angle_gamma   90.00
#
_symmetry.space_group_name_H-M   'P 1'
#
loop_
_entity.id
_entity.type
_entity.pdbx_description
1 polymer ?
#
loop_
_entity_poly.entity_id
_entity_poly.type
_entity_poly.pdbx_seq_one_letter_code
_entity_poly.pdbx_strand_id
1 'polypeptide(L)'
;MAEFFGFLKVFVMCGTVFFITMTVLLALPQSKLRSVGLEMSKWALVCGLLLMVPSPVDVLPDVVPGIGWLDDIGYILGAICAANSAMSERKRRTMLEEAEFDQTLAAKRGETSQTDSDDDDQREAA
;
A
#
# COMPACT_ATOMS: atom_id res chain seq x y z
N MET A 1 0.49 18.38 39.41
CA MET A 1 0.46 16.91 39.36
C MET A 1 -0.91 16.39 38.91
N ALA A 2 -2.01 16.70 39.61
CA ALA A 2 -3.35 16.21 39.25
C ALA A 2 -3.80 16.60 37.82
N GLU A 3 -3.61 17.86 37.41
CA GLU A 3 -3.95 18.34 36.07
C GLU A 3 -3.19 17.63 34.93
N PHE A 4 -1.92 17.26 35.19
CA PHE A 4 -1.10 16.52 34.22
C PHE A 4 -1.67 15.11 33.97
N PHE A 5 -2.12 14.43 35.02
CA PHE A 5 -2.75 13.11 34.88
C PHE A 5 -4.12 13.20 34.18
N GLY A 6 -4.87 14.28 34.39
CA GLY A 6 -6.11 14.56 33.67
C GLY A 6 -5.85 14.72 32.16
N PHE A 7 -4.89 15.58 31.80
CA PHE A 7 -4.46 15.75 30.40
C PHE A 7 -3.97 14.44 29.78
N LEU A 8 -3.10 13.70 30.48
CA LEU A 8 -2.56 12.43 30.00
C LEU A 8 -3.67 11.41 29.73
N LYS A 9 -4.69 11.32 30.60
CA LYS A 9 -5.81 10.40 30.42
C LYS A 9 -6.66 10.76 29.20
N VAL A 10 -6.93 12.05 28.98
CA VAL A 10 -7.65 12.52 27.79
C VAL A 10 -6.83 12.27 26.53
N PHE A 11 -5.53 12.54 26.57
CA PHE A 11 -4.63 12.28 25.47
C PHE A 11 -4.60 10.79 25.10
N VAL A 12 -4.51 9.90 26.10
CA VAL A 12 -4.55 8.44 25.88
C VAL A 12 -5.90 8.02 25.30
N MET A 13 -7.02 8.49 25.84
CA MET A 13 -8.36 8.17 25.31
C MET A 13 -8.55 8.66 23.86
N CYS A 14 -8.09 9.87 23.56
CA CYS A 14 -8.18 10.42 22.21
C CYS A 14 -7.26 9.67 21.24
N GLY A 15 -6.06 9.32 21.69
CA GLY A 15 -5.08 8.54 20.94
C GLY A 15 -5.57 7.13 20.61
N THR A 16 -6.18 6.43 21.57
CA THR A 16 -6.70 5.07 21.34
C THR A 16 -7.88 5.07 20.36
N VAL A 17 -8.83 5.99 20.50
CA VAL A 17 -9.95 6.11 19.56
C VAL A 17 -9.46 6.44 18.15
N PHE A 18 -8.51 7.38 18.03
CA PHE A 18 -7.89 7.70 16.75
C PHE A 18 -7.20 6.46 16.15
N PHE A 19 -6.42 5.72 16.95
CA PHE A 19 -5.68 4.54 16.50
C PHE A 19 -6.62 3.41 16.07
N ILE A 20 -7.70 3.16 16.80
CA ILE A 20 -8.74 2.18 16.43
C ILE A 20 -9.39 2.59 15.10
N THR A 21 -9.75 3.87 14.96
CA THR A 21 -10.35 4.39 13.72
C THR A 21 -9.38 4.23 12.55
N MET A 22 -8.10 4.50 12.76
CA MET A 22 -7.05 4.28 11.78
C MET A 22 -6.94 2.80 11.39
N THR A 23 -6.97 1.91 12.38
CA THR A 23 -6.92 0.45 12.19
C THR A 23 -8.11 -0.04 11.38
N VAL A 24 -9.32 0.45 11.66
CA VAL A 24 -10.54 0.11 10.91
C VAL A 24 -10.46 0.62 9.47
N LEU A 25 -10.00 1.86 9.27
CA LEU A 25 -9.80 2.43 7.93
C LEU A 25 -8.74 1.67 7.12
N LEU A 26 -7.73 1.11 7.78
CA LEU A 26 -6.73 0.21 7.17
C LEU A 26 -7.31 -1.18 6.87
N ALA A 27 -8.22 -1.70 7.69
CA ALA A 27 -8.87 -2.99 7.47
C ALA A 27 -9.85 -2.96 6.29
N LEU A 28 -10.51 -1.83 6.05
CA LEU A 28 -11.48 -1.68 4.96
C LEU A 28 -10.83 -1.80 3.57
N PRO A 29 -11.28 -2.74 2.71
CA PRO A 29 -10.62 -3.09 1.44
C PRO A 29 -10.67 -2.01 0.36
N GLN A 30 -11.56 -1.02 0.47
CA GLN A 30 -11.78 0.02 -0.54
C GLN A 30 -11.12 1.37 -0.19
N SER A 31 -10.44 1.47 0.95
CA SER A 31 -9.87 2.74 1.42
C SER A 31 -8.53 3.05 0.73
N LYS A 32 -8.36 4.28 0.20
CA LYS A 32 -7.07 4.77 -0.33
C LYS A 32 -5.96 4.70 0.74
N LEU A 33 -6.32 4.85 2.02
CA LEU A 33 -5.43 4.73 3.18
C LEU A 33 -4.86 3.32 3.37
N ARG A 34 -5.61 2.27 3.00
CA ARG A 34 -5.12 0.88 3.02
C ARG A 34 -3.98 0.69 2.02
N SER A 35 -4.07 1.29 0.83
CA SER A 35 -3.00 1.16 -0.18
C SER A 35 -1.69 1.81 0.27
N VAL A 36 -1.76 3.02 0.83
CA VAL A 36 -0.58 3.72 1.36
C VAL A 36 -0.04 3.01 2.60
N GLY A 37 -0.93 2.55 3.50
CA GLY A 37 -0.53 1.80 4.70
C GLY A 37 0.16 0.48 4.39
N LEU A 38 -0.37 -0.31 3.45
CA LEU A 38 0.25 -1.57 3.01
C LEU A 38 1.57 -1.35 2.31
N GLU A 39 1.68 -0.28 1.52
CA GLU A 39 2.91 0.09 0.85
C GLU A 39 3.98 0.51 1.86
N MET A 40 3.62 1.39 2.80
CA MET A 40 4.51 1.79 3.90
C MET A 40 4.89 0.60 4.78
N SER A 41 3.97 -0.32 5.08
CA SER A 41 4.30 -1.52 5.87
C SER A 41 5.25 -2.46 5.13
N LYS A 42 5.11 -2.62 3.81
CA LYS A 42 6.05 -3.43 3.00
C LYS A 42 7.45 -2.81 3.00
N TRP A 43 7.55 -1.49 2.84
CA TRP A 43 8.83 -0.77 2.94
C TRP A 43 9.40 -0.79 4.35
N ALA A 44 8.57 -0.63 5.38
CA ALA A 44 8.98 -0.75 6.78
C ALA A 44 9.48 -2.16 7.11
N LEU A 45 8.88 -3.19 6.52
CA LEU A 45 9.34 -4.58 6.66
C LEU A 45 10.70 -4.77 5.99
N VAL A 46 10.90 -4.26 4.78
CA VAL A 46 12.21 -4.29 4.10
C VAL A 46 13.27 -3.55 4.91
N CYS A 47 12.98 -2.34 5.38
CA CYS A 47 13.88 -1.57 6.23
C CYS A 47 14.16 -2.29 7.56
N GLY A 48 13.14 -2.85 8.21
CA GLY A 48 13.28 -3.57 9.47
C GLY A 48 14.11 -4.84 9.34
N LEU A 49 13.92 -5.61 8.25
CA LEU A 49 14.76 -6.76 7.94
C LEU A 49 16.21 -6.35 7.69
N LEU A 50 16.45 -5.30 6.91
CA LEU A 50 17.80 -4.79 6.66
C LEU A 50 18.48 -4.22 7.92
N LEU A 51 17.72 -3.63 8.84
CA LEU A 51 18.20 -3.14 10.13
C LEU A 51 18.44 -4.29 11.14
N MET A 52 17.78 -5.44 10.94
CA MET A 52 18.01 -6.62 11.75
C MET A 52 19.31 -7.36 11.38
N VAL A 53 19.76 -7.29 10.12
CA VAL A 53 21.02 -7.89 9.66
C VAL A 53 22.28 -7.43 10.45
N PRO A 54 22.36 -6.19 10.95
CA PRO A 54 23.44 -5.79 11.87
C PRO A 54 23.04 -5.80 13.36
N SER A 55 21.90 -6.37 13.75
CA SER A 55 21.39 -6.22 15.12
C SER A 55 22.10 -7.15 16.11
N PRO A 56 22.35 -6.71 17.36
CA PRO A 56 23.08 -7.49 18.37
C PRO A 56 22.33 -8.75 18.87
N VAL A 57 21.15 -9.06 18.34
CA VAL A 57 20.49 -10.37 18.53
C VAL A 57 21.33 -11.49 17.87
N ASP A 58 22.15 -11.15 16.86
CA ASP A 58 23.12 -12.05 16.20
C ASP A 58 24.28 -12.50 17.10
N VAL A 59 24.38 -11.98 18.33
CA VAL A 59 25.38 -12.45 19.31
C VAL A 59 24.98 -13.79 19.96
N LEU A 60 23.70 -14.17 19.93
CA LEU A 60 23.27 -15.49 20.43
C LEU A 60 23.75 -16.68 19.56
N PRO A 61 23.69 -16.62 18.21
CA PRO A 61 24.12 -17.73 17.36
C PRO A 61 25.64 -17.86 17.16
N ASP A 62 26.48 -16.90 17.58
CA ASP A 62 27.95 -17.06 17.55
C ASP A 62 28.45 -18.26 18.40
N VAL A 63 27.58 -18.87 19.20
CA VAL A 63 27.86 -20.05 20.02
C VAL A 63 27.47 -21.37 19.31
N VAL A 64 26.65 -21.33 18.24
CA VAL A 64 26.13 -22.54 17.56
C VAL A 64 26.41 -22.48 16.05
N PRO A 65 27.50 -23.09 15.57
CA PRO A 65 27.83 -23.11 14.14
C PRO A 65 26.72 -23.78 13.32
N GLY A 66 26.28 -23.09 12.26
CA GLY A 66 25.30 -23.59 11.27
C GLY A 66 23.89 -22.98 11.34
N ILE A 67 23.42 -22.59 12.54
CA ILE A 67 22.08 -21.99 12.70
C ILE A 67 22.09 -20.48 12.46
N GLY A 68 23.15 -19.78 12.89
CA GLY A 68 23.28 -18.32 12.70
C GLY A 68 23.24 -17.89 11.24
N TRP A 69 23.85 -18.66 10.34
CA TRP A 69 23.93 -18.31 8.92
C TRP A 69 22.58 -18.50 8.20
N LEU A 70 21.73 -19.38 8.74
CA LEU A 70 20.41 -19.64 8.18
C LEU A 70 19.46 -18.47 8.46
N ASP A 71 19.62 -17.79 9.59
CA ASP A 71 18.82 -16.61 9.98
C ASP A 71 19.11 -15.42 9.06
N ASP A 72 20.40 -15.12 8.83
CA ASP A 72 20.86 -14.07 7.89
C ASP A 72 20.34 -14.29 6.46
N ILE A 73 20.44 -15.53 5.97
CA ILE A 73 19.92 -15.91 4.66
C ILE A 73 18.39 -15.75 4.63
N GLY A 74 17.70 -16.10 5.71
CA GLY A 74 16.27 -15.92 5.88
C GLY A 74 15.84 -14.44 5.78
N TYR A 75 16.55 -13.54 6.46
CA TYR A 75 16.28 -12.11 6.37
C TYR A 75 16.52 -11.55 4.97
N ILE A 76 17.61 -11.95 4.30
CA ILE A 76 17.89 -11.47 2.94
C ILE A 76 16.83 -11.97 1.95
N LEU A 77 16.46 -13.25 2.00
CA LEU A 77 15.38 -13.81 1.16
C LEU A 77 14.03 -13.17 1.47
N GLY A 78 13.72 -12.95 2.75
CA GLY A 78 12.50 -12.26 3.18
C GLY A 78 12.43 -10.84 2.62
N ALA A 79 13.53 -10.10 2.64
CA ALA A 79 13.61 -8.75 2.11
C ALA A 79 13.40 -8.72 0.59
N ILE A 80 14.00 -9.66 -0.16
CA ILE A 80 13.81 -9.77 -1.61
C ILE A 80 12.36 -10.12 -1.95
N CYS A 81 11.76 -11.10 -1.25
CA CYS A 81 10.35 -11.47 -1.45
C CYS A 81 9.40 -10.30 -1.15
N ALA A 82 9.65 -9.56 -0.06
CA ALA A 82 8.87 -8.38 0.30
C ALA A 82 9.00 -7.26 -0.74
N ALA A 83 10.21 -7.01 -1.24
CA ALA A 83 10.47 -6.02 -2.29
C ALA A 83 9.75 -6.39 -3.61
N ASN A 84 9.84 -7.66 -4.03
CA ASN A 84 9.16 -8.14 -5.23
C ASN A 84 7.63 -8.06 -5.10
N SER A 85 7.09 -8.39 -3.92
CA SER A 85 5.66 -8.24 -3.62
C SER A 85 5.21 -6.77 -3.66
N ALA A 86 6.05 -5.84 -3.18
CA ALA A 86 5.75 -4.41 -3.25
C ALA A 86 5.75 -3.89 -4.70
N MET A 87 6.73 -4.29 -5.51
CA MET A 87 6.84 -3.89 -6.91
C MET A 87 5.73 -4.47 -7.79
N SER A 88 5.38 -5.75 -7.60
CA SER A 88 4.31 -6.42 -8.34
C SER A 88 2.95 -5.76 -8.09
N GLU A 89 2.66 -5.39 -6.84
CA GLU A 89 1.41 -4.70 -6.47
C GLU A 89 1.30 -3.33 -7.16
N ARG A 90 2.40 -2.56 -7.21
CA ARG A 90 2.44 -1.28 -7.93
C ARG A 90 2.17 -1.47 -9.42
N LYS A 91 2.84 -2.44 -10.05
CA LYS A 91 2.67 -2.73 -11.48
C LYS A 91 1.24 -3.15 -11.83
N ARG A 92 0.60 -3.94 -10.96
CA ARG A 92 -0.78 -4.39 -11.15
C ARG A 92 -1.79 -3.25 -11.06
N ARG A 93 -1.53 -2.22 -10.24
CA ARG A 93 -2.40 -1.03 -10.15
C ARG A 93 -2.31 -0.16 -11.40
N THR A 94 -1.11 0.06 -11.92
CA THR A 94 -0.92 0.85 -13.15
C THR A 94 -1.61 0.22 -14.35
N MET A 95 -1.53 -1.11 -14.50
CA MET A 95 -2.22 -1.82 -15.60
C MET A 95 -3.74 -1.72 -15.51
N LEU A 96 -4.31 -1.70 -14.30
CA LEU A 96 -5.77 -1.55 -14.12
C LEU A 96 -6.22 -0.12 -14.45
N GLU A 97 -5.45 0.88 -14.05
CA GLU A 97 -5.74 2.30 -14.33
C GLU A 97 -5.63 2.61 -15.84
N GLU A 98 -4.66 2.02 -16.52
CA GLU A 98 -4.49 2.11 -17.97
C GLU A 98 -5.68 1.44 -18.72
N ALA A 99 -6.13 0.28 -18.25
CA ALA A 99 -7.28 -0.42 -18.83
C ALA A 99 -8.61 0.35 -18.63
N GLU A 100 -8.82 0.99 -17.47
CA GLU A 100 -9.98 1.86 -17.24
C GLU A 100 -9.94 3.10 -18.14
N PHE A 101 -8.76 3.72 -18.30
CA PHE A 101 -8.58 4.87 -19.17
C PHE A 101 -8.88 4.55 -20.63
N ASP A 102 -8.37 3.44 -21.15
CA ASP A 102 -8.63 2.98 -22.52
C ASP A 102 -10.13 2.71 -22.77
N GLN A 103 -10.83 2.12 -21.79
CA GLN A 103 -12.29 1.95 -21.89
C GLN A 103 -13.02 3.30 -21.95
N THR A 104 -12.63 4.28 -21.13
CA THR A 104 -13.27 5.61 -21.15
C THR A 104 -13.00 6.36 -22.46
N LEU A 105 -11.80 6.23 -23.04
CA LEU A 105 -11.48 6.80 -24.34
C LEU A 105 -12.28 6.11 -25.45
N ALA A 106 -12.41 4.79 -25.42
CA ALA A 106 -13.20 4.04 -26.39
C ALA A 106 -14.68 4.43 -26.33
N ALA A 107 -15.25 4.59 -25.12
CA ALA A 107 -16.62 5.05 -24.92
C ALA A 107 -16.84 6.47 -25.46
N LYS A 108 -15.95 7.41 -25.13
CA LYS A 108 -16.01 8.78 -25.67
C LYS A 108 -15.94 8.81 -27.19
N ARG A 109 -15.04 8.01 -27.79
CA ARG A 109 -14.88 7.95 -29.25
C ARG A 109 -16.13 7.38 -29.94
N GLY A 110 -16.80 6.41 -29.32
CA GLY A 110 -18.08 5.89 -29.77
C GLY A 110 -19.19 6.96 -29.74
N GLU A 111 -19.28 7.72 -28.66
CA GLU A 111 -20.24 8.84 -28.56
C GLU A 111 -19.96 9.94 -29.59
N THR A 112 -18.69 10.24 -29.88
CA THR A 112 -18.33 11.28 -30.86
C THR A 112 -18.73 10.85 -32.28
N SER A 113 -18.48 9.59 -32.66
CA SER A 113 -18.89 9.08 -33.97
C SER A 113 -20.40 8.99 -34.17
N GLN A 114 -21.17 8.81 -33.09
CA GLN A 114 -22.62 8.74 -33.15
C GLN A 114 -23.27 10.15 -33.19
N THR A 115 -22.61 11.14 -32.58
CA THR A 115 -23.06 12.54 -32.63
C THR A 115 -22.82 13.16 -34.01
N ASP A 116 -21.68 12.87 -34.65
CA ASP A 116 -21.37 13.37 -36.00
C ASP A 116 -22.32 12.82 -37.08
N SER A 117 -22.85 11.59 -36.94
CA SER A 117 -23.80 11.02 -37.90
C SER A 117 -25.21 11.61 -37.77
N ASP A 118 -25.67 11.89 -36.54
CA ASP A 118 -27.00 12.45 -36.31
C ASP A 118 -27.10 13.92 -36.78
N ASP A 119 -25.99 14.68 -36.73
CA ASP A 119 -25.93 16.06 -37.22
C ASP A 119 -25.91 16.17 -38.76
N ASP A 120 -25.32 15.20 -39.46
CA ASP A 120 -25.34 15.16 -40.93
C ASP A 120 -26.73 14.77 -41.48
N ASP A 121 -27.41 13.80 -40.86
CA ASP A 121 -28.78 13.42 -41.25
C ASP A 121 -29.79 14.57 -41.02
N GLN A 122 -29.60 15.38 -39.98
CA GLN A 122 -30.44 16.57 -39.75
C GLN A 122 -30.15 17.73 -40.71
N ARG A 123 -28.94 17.80 -41.29
CA ARG A 123 -28.60 18.80 -42.32
C ARG A 123 -29.13 18.44 -43.69
N GLU A 124 -29.24 17.16 -44.03
CA GLU A 124 -29.85 16.74 -45.31
C GLU A 124 -31.38 16.85 -45.31
N ALA A 125 -32.02 16.89 -44.14
CA ALA A 125 -33.47 17.00 -43.99
C ALA A 125 -34.04 18.44 -43.97
N ALA A 126 -33.18 19.47 -44.01
CA ALA A 126 -33.54 20.89 -43.95
C ALA A 126 -33.35 21.63 -45.28
#